data_AF-A0A1D7VLC7-F1
#
_entry.id   AF-A0A1D7VLC7-F1
#
_cell.length_a   1.000
_cell.length_b   1.000
_cell.length_c   1.000
_cell.angle_alpha   90.00
_cell.angle_beta   90.00
_cell.angle_gamma   90.00
#
_symmetry.space_group_name_H-M   'P 1'
#
loop_
_entity.id
_entity.type
_entity.pdbx_description
1 polymer ?
#
loop_
_entity_poly.entity_id
_entity_poly.type
_entity_poly.pdbx_seq_one_letter_code
_entity_poly.pdbx_strand_id
1 'polypeptide(L)' 'MNETDHRLLALVDGVVDMDEERLPLLTLREAQAAVVLLRLLAENGGEGSYAARHLWGNLERRLPTEGAPT' A
#
# COMPACT_ATOMS: atom_id res chain seq x y z
N MET A 1 -25.59 0.21 -23.30
CA MET A 1 -24.33 0.91 -22.97
C MET A 1 -24.32 2.18 -23.81
N ASN A 2 -24.27 3.36 -23.18
CA ASN A 2 -24.48 4.66 -23.81
C ASN A 2 -23.12 5.30 -24.16
N GLU A 3 -23.07 6.18 -25.16
CA GLU A 3 -21.93 7.05 -25.53
C GLU A 3 -21.28 7.74 -24.31
N THR A 4 -22.09 8.10 -23.31
CA THR A 4 -21.62 8.68 -22.04
C THR A 4 -20.76 7.71 -21.23
N ASP A 5 -21.09 6.41 -21.25
CA ASP A 5 -20.32 5.37 -20.57
C ASP A 5 -18.95 5.20 -21.25
N HIS A 6 -18.91 5.26 -22.59
CA HIS A 6 -17.66 5.19 -23.36
C HIS A 6 -16.75 6.39 -23.11
N ARG A 7 -17.30 7.59 -22.99
CA ARG A 7 -16.52 8.80 -22.67
C ARG A 7 -15.98 8.79 -21.25
N LEU A 8 -16.73 8.23 -20.30
CA LEU A 8 -16.26 8.04 -18.93
C LEU A 8 -15.14 7.00 -18.84
N LEU A 9 -15.28 5.87 -19.53
CA LEU A 9 -14.21 4.86 -19.61
C LEU A 9 -12.95 5.43 -20.28
N ALA A 10 -13.09 6.21 -21.36
CA ALA A 10 -11.96 6.84 -22.03
C ALA A 10 -11.27 7.92 -21.16
N LEU A 11 -12.02 8.62 -20.30
CA LEU A 11 -11.45 9.53 -19.30
C LEU A 11 -10.67 8.78 -18.21
N VAL A 12 -11.17 7.62 -17.77
CA VAL A 12 -10.48 6.79 -16.78
C VAL A 12 -9.23 6.13 -17.38
N ASP A 13 -9.29 5.65 -18.62
CA ASP A 13 -8.13 5.13 -19.35
C ASP A 13 -7.09 6.23 -19.67
N GLY A 14 -7.55 7.44 -19.99
CA GLY A 14 -6.67 8.58 -20.30
C GLY A 14 -5.94 9.19 -19.09
N VAL A 15 -6.38 8.89 -17.86
CA VAL A 15 -5.72 9.31 -16.62
C VAL A 15 -4.61 8.33 -16.19
N VAL A 16 -4.43 7.21 -16.91
CA VAL A 16 -3.41 6.20 -16.58
C VAL A 16 -2.00 6.61 -17.01
N ASP A 17 -1.86 7.64 -17.87
CA ASP A 17 -0.57 8.07 -18.44
C ASP A 17 -0.14 9.48 -17.98
N MET A 18 -0.46 9.84 -16.74
CA MET A 18 0.37 10.84 -16.07
C MET A 18 1.61 10.14 -15.55
N ASP A 19 2.70 10.38 -16.27
CA ASP A 19 4.12 10.13 -15.99
C ASP A 19 4.60 10.81 -14.68
N GLU A 20 3.70 10.93 -13.69
CA GLU A 20 4.03 11.27 -12.33
C GLU A 20 4.60 10.02 -11.69
N GLU A 21 5.89 10.06 -11.39
CA GLU A 21 6.58 9.04 -10.61
C GLU A 21 5.70 8.63 -9.43
N ARG A 22 5.21 7.38 -9.44
CA ARG A 22 4.32 6.87 -8.39
C ARG A 22 5.11 6.85 -7.08
N LEU A 23 4.98 7.93 -6.32
CA LEU A 23 5.62 8.01 -5.02
C LEU A 23 4.99 6.97 -4.09
N PRO A 24 5.81 6.27 -3.30
CA PRO A 24 5.28 5.37 -2.30
C PRO A 24 4.45 6.15 -1.28
N LEU A 25 3.29 5.60 -0.91
CA LEU A 25 2.37 6.19 0.06
C LEU A 25 2.99 6.39 1.45
N LEU A 26 4.06 5.65 1.75
CA LEU A 26 4.83 5.72 2.99
C LEU A 26 6.31 5.84 2.67
N THR A 27 6.99 6.73 3.38
CA THR A 27 8.45 6.70 3.46
C THR A 27 8.92 5.41 4.14
N LEU A 28 10.20 5.07 3.97
CA LEU A 28 10.79 3.89 4.62
C LEU A 28 10.58 3.90 6.14
N ARG A 29 10.79 5.05 6.79
CA ARG A 29 10.61 5.20 8.23
C ARG A 29 9.15 5.01 8.66
N GLU A 30 8.20 5.54 7.89
CA GLU A 30 6.78 5.36 8.18
C GLU A 30 6.35 3.91 7.99
N ALA A 31 6.85 3.23 6.96
CA ALA A 31 6.57 1.81 6.75
C ALA A 31 7.17 0.93 7.87
N GLN A 32 8.36 1.27 8.39
CA GLN A 32 8.95 0.62 9.57
C GLN A 32 8.09 0.85 10.83
N ALA A 33 7.63 2.08 11.06
CA ALA A 33 6.75 2.38 12.19
C ALA A 33 5.40 1.65 12.08
N ALA A 34 4.84 1.55 10.87
CA ALA A 34 3.61 0.80 10.60
C ALA A 34 3.78 -0.70 10.90
N VAL A 35 4.94 -1.29 10.57
CA VAL A 35 5.26 -2.68 10.94
C VAL A 35 5.20 -2.89 12.46
N VAL A 36 5.80 -1.98 13.24
CA VAL A 36 5.78 -2.07 14.71
C VAL A 36 4.35 -1.96 15.24
N LEU A 37 3.57 -1.00 14.75
CA LEU A 37 2.18 -0.81 15.17
C LEU A 37 1.31 -2.05 14.84
N LEU A 38 1.42 -2.57 13.62
CA LEU A 38 0.64 -3.74 13.18
C LEU A 38 1.01 -4.99 13.99
N ARG A 39 2.28 -5.15 14.35
CA ARG A 39 2.72 -6.23 15.24
C ARG A 39 2.08 -6.12 16.62
N LEU A 40 2.11 -4.93 17.24
CA LEU A 40 1.48 -4.70 18.55
C LEU A 40 -0.03 -5.01 18.51
N LEU A 41 -0.73 -4.58 17.46
CA LEU A 41 -2.14 -4.87 17.25
C LEU A 41 -2.41 -6.37 17.02
N ALA A 42 -1.53 -7.05 16.30
CA ALA A 42 -1.62 -8.50 16.07
C ALA A 42 -1.38 -9.32 17.34
N GLU A 43 -0.54 -8.83 18.24
CA GLU A 43 -0.20 -9.50 19.52
C GLU A 43 -1.27 -9.26 20.60
N ASN A 44 -1.99 -8.14 20.56
CA ASN A 44 -3.02 -7.79 21.56
C ASN A 44 -4.31 -8.62 21.46
N GLY A 45 -4.50 -9.42 20.39
CA GLY A 45 -5.58 -10.40 20.26
C GLY A 45 -7.01 -9.85 20.13
N GLY A 46 -7.17 -8.55 19.88
CA GLY A 46 -8.46 -7.88 19.68
C GLY A 46 -9.05 -8.04 18.28
N GLU A 47 -10.18 -7.38 18.05
CA GLU A 47 -10.80 -7.32 16.73
C GLU A 47 -9.82 -6.69 15.72
N GLY A 48 -9.57 -7.41 14.63
CA GLY A 48 -8.58 -7.00 13.62
C GLY A 48 -7.16 -7.54 13.83
N SER A 49 -6.84 -8.27 14.90
CA SER A 49 -5.49 -8.84 15.08
C SER A 49 -5.09 -9.79 13.95
N TYR A 50 -6.04 -10.52 13.36
CA TYR A 50 -5.79 -11.33 12.17
C TYR A 50 -5.37 -10.48 10.96
N ALA A 51 -6.12 -9.41 10.68
CA ALA A 51 -5.81 -8.49 9.59
C ALA A 51 -4.46 -7.78 9.84
N ALA A 52 -4.19 -7.35 11.07
CA ALA A 52 -2.94 -6.75 11.47
C ALA A 52 -1.75 -7.70 11.24
N ARG A 53 -1.89 -8.98 11.58
CA ARG A 53 -0.85 -10.00 11.32
C ARG A 53 -0.56 -10.18 9.83
N HIS A 54 -1.60 -10.21 9.00
CA HIS A 54 -1.46 -10.30 7.54
C HIS A 54 -0.78 -9.07 6.95
N LEU A 55 -1.21 -7.88 7.35
CA LEU A 55 -0.65 -6.62 6.88
C LEU A 55 0.81 -6.47 7.33
N TRP A 56 1.11 -6.80 8.59
CA TRP A 56 2.47 -6.82 9.12
C TRP A 56 3.38 -7.72 8.27
N GLY A 57 3.01 -8.99 8.09
CA GLY A 57 3.84 -9.93 7.34
C GLY A 57 3.97 -9.61 5.85
N ASN A 58 2.97 -8.97 5.25
CA ASN A 58 3.05 -8.47 3.87
C ASN A 58 3.98 -7.26 3.75
N LEU A 59 3.91 -6.33 4.71
CA LEU A 59 4.72 -5.12 4.69
C LEU A 59 6.19 -5.41 5.01
N GLU A 60 6.45 -6.26 6.00
CA GLU A 60 7.79 -6.66 6.43
C GLU A 60 8.60 -7.31 5.29
N ARG A 61 7.96 -8.17 4.48
CA ARG A 61 8.61 -8.80 3.31
C ARG A 61 8.93 -7.84 2.16
N ARG A 62 8.24 -6.69 2.12
CA ARG A 62 8.40 -5.69 1.05
C ARG A 62 9.28 -4.52 1.47
N LEU A 63 9.56 -4.39 2.77
CA LEU A 63 10.44 -3.36 3.27
C LEU A 63 11.87 -3.63 2.79
N PRO A 64 12.54 -2.63 2.19
CA PRO A 64 13.95 -2.76 1.88
C PRO A 64 14.72 -2.87 3.20
N THR A 65 15.59 -3.87 3.30
CA THR A 65 16.53 -4.01 4.41
C THR A 65 17.52 -2.86 4.35
N GLU A 66 17.78 -2.22 5.49
CA GLU A 66 18.74 -1.11 5.56
C GLU A 66 20.10 -1.59 5.01
N GLY A 67 20.56 -1.02 3.89
CA GLY A 67 21.78 -1.40 3.19
C GLY A 67 21.63 -2.25 1.92
N ALA A 68 20.40 -2.58 1.49
CA ALA A 68 20.20 -3.16 0.17
C ALA A 68 20.50 -2.11 -0.92
N PRO A 69 21.40 -2.40 -1.88
CA PRO A 69 21.65 -1.47 -2.98
C PRO A 69 20.36 -1.33 -3.81
N THR A 70 19.86 -0.10 -3.90
CA THR A 70 18.86 0.34 -4.88
C THR A 70 19.51 0.43 -6.26
#